data_AF-A0A6N3Z2V7-F1
#
_entry.id   AF-A0A6N3Z2V7-F1
#
_cell.length_a   1.000
_cell.length_b   1.000
_cell.length_c   1.000
_cell.angle_alpha   90.00
_cell.angle_beta   90.00
_cell.angle_gamma   90.00
#
_symmetry.space_group_name_H-M   'P 1'
#
loop_
_entity.id
_entity.type
_entity.pdbx_description
1 polymer ?
#
loop_
_entity_poly.entity_id
_entity_poly.type
_entity_poly.pdbx_seq_one_letter_code
_entity_poly.pdbx_strand_id
1 'polypeptide(L)'
;MKNIMLDKIAIVSITALFLMACSDSGGSSSGGSVGGSSPGADEQPEPIKTQDLVAPEGFSFNPIDDQRLIVDLSGSLPSRAHLSVYSSFSEKEDGRYIVDYGSKIIDVPLTNGSVDIEFAIADSLNESVVEIWLYDGSDPQQKKFVVDGTQWEWY
;
A
#
# COMPACT_ATOMS: atom_id res chain seq x y z
N MET A 1 -49.26 -9.45 27.53
CA MET A 1 -48.75 -10.80 27.84
C MET A 1 -47.33 -10.89 27.30
N LYS A 2 -46.38 -11.23 28.16
CA LYS A 2 -44.94 -11.40 27.87
C LYS A 2 -44.70 -12.69 27.07
N ASN A 3 -43.56 -12.74 26.36
CA ASN A 3 -42.60 -13.85 26.15
C ASN A 3 -41.50 -13.22 25.22
N ILE A 4 -40.28 -12.81 25.62
CA ILE A 4 -39.15 -13.52 26.28
C ILE A 4 -38.89 -14.85 25.56
N MET A 5 -37.71 -15.25 25.07
CA MET A 5 -36.34 -14.73 24.87
C MET A 5 -35.63 -15.83 24.06
N LEU A 6 -34.46 -15.50 23.48
CA LEU A 6 -33.28 -16.35 23.26
C LEU A 6 -33.46 -17.77 22.67
N ASP A 7 -32.78 -18.01 21.54
CA ASP A 7 -31.73 -19.04 21.55
C ASP A 7 -30.57 -18.64 20.63
N LYS A 8 -29.49 -18.18 21.27
CA LYS A 8 -28.13 -18.29 20.77
C LYS A 8 -27.69 -19.72 21.07
N ILE A 9 -27.11 -20.45 20.13
CA ILE A 9 -26.13 -21.56 20.28
C ILE A 9 -25.95 -22.17 18.88
N ALA A 10 -24.86 -21.83 18.18
CA ALA A 10 -23.63 -22.65 18.02
C ALA A 10 -23.71 -23.45 16.69
N ILE A 11 -22.66 -23.73 15.93
CA ILE A 11 -21.34 -24.25 16.32
C ILE A 11 -20.31 -23.81 15.26
N VAL A 12 -19.20 -23.33 15.78
CA VAL A 12 -17.96 -22.98 15.10
C VAL A 12 -17.33 -24.23 14.48
N SER A 13 -17.11 -24.22 13.16
CA SER A 13 -16.36 -25.26 12.44
C SER A 13 -14.86 -24.96 12.53
N ILE A 14 -14.22 -25.48 13.59
CA ILE A 14 -12.75 -25.56 13.68
C ILE A 14 -12.30 -26.66 12.72
N THR A 15 -11.81 -26.26 11.55
CA THR A 15 -11.08 -27.16 10.64
C THR A 15 -9.63 -27.17 11.09
N ALA A 16 -9.19 -28.32 11.61
CA ALA A 16 -7.85 -28.56 12.10
C ALA A 16 -6.81 -28.42 10.96
N LEU A 17 -5.93 -27.44 11.07
CA LEU A 17 -4.68 -27.39 10.30
C LEU A 17 -3.73 -28.45 10.89
N PHE A 18 -3.60 -29.59 10.20
CA PHE A 18 -2.47 -30.47 10.41
C PHE A 18 -1.23 -29.83 9.77
N LEU A 19 -0.40 -29.19 10.60
CA LEU A 19 0.97 -28.83 10.24
C LEU A 19 1.80 -30.12 10.17
N MET A 20 1.89 -30.72 8.98
CA MET A 20 2.98 -31.64 8.67
C MET A 20 4.27 -30.82 8.69
N ALA A 21 4.96 -30.84 9.83
CA ALA A 21 6.35 -30.46 9.92
C ALA A 21 7.12 -31.37 8.95
N CYS A 22 7.63 -30.77 7.86
CA CYS A 22 8.61 -31.43 7.04
C CYS A 22 9.88 -31.58 7.89
N SER A 23 10.07 -32.80 8.38
CA SER A 23 11.27 -33.29 9.05
C SER A 23 12.47 -33.09 8.13
N ASP A 24 13.33 -32.11 8.43
CA ASP A 24 14.67 -32.03 7.86
C ASP A 24 15.56 -33.09 8.55
N SER A 25 15.53 -34.30 7.99
CA SER A 25 16.44 -35.38 8.35
C SER A 25 17.72 -35.24 7.53
N GLY A 26 18.59 -34.32 7.93
CA GLY A 26 19.96 -34.19 7.40
C GLY A 26 20.86 -35.27 8.00
N GLY A 27 21.17 -36.30 7.20
CA GLY A 27 21.91 -37.49 7.61
C GLY A 27 23.39 -37.29 7.91
N SER A 28 23.88 -38.10 8.87
CA SER A 28 25.31 -38.33 9.11
C SER A 28 25.94 -39.16 7.99
N SER A 29 27.09 -38.73 7.49
CA SER A 29 28.05 -39.62 6.83
C SER A 29 29.46 -39.35 7.33
N SER A 30 30.00 -40.31 8.08
CA SER A 30 31.42 -40.50 8.30
C SER A 30 32.01 -41.23 7.10
N GLY A 31 33.08 -40.70 6.48
CA GLY A 31 33.80 -41.46 5.46
C GLY A 31 34.96 -40.73 4.78
N GLY A 32 36.18 -41.12 5.15
CA GLY A 32 37.24 -41.44 4.19
C GLY A 32 38.01 -40.29 3.55
N SER A 33 39.24 -40.06 4.04
CA SER A 33 40.29 -39.41 3.27
C SER A 33 40.62 -40.21 2.02
N VAL A 34 40.33 -39.65 0.84
CA VAL A 34 40.94 -40.06 -0.43
C VAL A 34 41.37 -38.81 -1.18
N GLY A 35 42.67 -38.69 -1.41
CA GLY A 35 43.26 -37.64 -2.22
C GLY A 35 42.82 -37.78 -3.68
N GLY A 36 42.29 -36.69 -4.22
CA GLY A 36 42.00 -36.53 -5.64
C GLY A 36 42.28 -35.09 -6.03
N SER A 37 43.18 -34.89 -6.99
CA SER A 37 43.59 -33.58 -7.49
C SER A 37 42.38 -32.81 -8.02
N SER A 38 42.12 -31.64 -7.43
CA SER A 38 41.00 -30.77 -7.78
C SER A 38 41.21 -30.15 -9.17
N PRO A 39 40.19 -30.13 -10.05
CA PRO A 39 40.15 -29.22 -11.18
C PRO A 39 40.23 -27.79 -10.66
N GLY A 40 40.98 -26.93 -11.35
CA GLY A 40 41.21 -25.54 -10.97
C GLY A 40 39.91 -24.83 -10.60
N ALA A 41 39.87 -24.28 -9.39
CA ALA A 41 38.79 -23.42 -8.96
C ALA A 41 38.79 -22.19 -9.86
N ASP A 42 37.74 -22.04 -10.68
CA ASP A 42 37.38 -20.72 -11.19
C ASP A 42 37.23 -19.79 -9.99
N GLU A 43 38.01 -18.72 -9.96
CA GLU A 43 37.91 -17.67 -8.94
C GLU A 43 36.52 -17.06 -9.03
N GLN A 44 35.63 -17.50 -8.15
CA GLN A 44 34.33 -16.87 -7.98
C GLN A 44 34.58 -15.43 -7.50
N PRO A 45 34.06 -14.40 -8.20
CA PRO A 45 34.32 -13.02 -7.85
C PRO A 45 33.91 -12.76 -6.40
N GLU A 46 34.80 -12.12 -5.63
CA GLU A 46 34.51 -11.76 -4.24
C GLU A 46 33.23 -10.91 -4.16
N PRO A 47 32.38 -11.14 -3.15
CA PRO A 47 31.14 -10.40 -2.99
C PRO A 47 31.45 -8.91 -2.75
N ILE A 48 30.91 -8.04 -3.60
CA ILE A 48 31.00 -6.58 -3.44
C ILE A 48 30.23 -6.17 -2.18
N LYS A 49 30.85 -5.40 -1.29
CA LYS A 49 30.19 -4.90 -0.08
C LYS A 49 29.44 -3.61 -0.40
N THR A 50 28.35 -3.35 0.30
CA THR A 50 27.59 -2.09 0.17
C THR A 50 28.47 -0.85 0.43
N GLN A 51 29.50 -0.99 1.27
CA GLN A 51 30.46 0.09 1.56
C GLN A 51 31.37 0.43 0.38
N ASP A 52 31.54 -0.49 -0.57
CA ASP A 52 32.35 -0.30 -1.77
C ASP A 52 31.55 0.39 -2.89
N LEU A 53 30.25 0.65 -2.68
CA LEU A 53 29.40 1.35 -3.64
C LEU A 53 29.67 2.86 -3.59
N VAL A 54 30.11 3.42 -4.70
CA VAL A 54 30.34 4.87 -4.87
C VAL A 54 29.33 5.39 -5.90
N ALA A 55 28.59 6.44 -5.53
CA ALA A 55 27.73 7.13 -6.47
C ALA A 55 28.60 7.81 -7.55
N PRO A 56 28.32 7.62 -8.84
CA PRO A 56 29.03 8.31 -9.91
C PRO A 56 28.99 9.82 -9.76
N GLU A 57 30.00 10.54 -10.24
CA GLU A 57 29.94 12.00 -10.32
C GLU A 57 28.72 12.44 -11.13
N GLY A 58 27.96 13.39 -10.60
CA GLY A 58 26.72 13.88 -11.22
C GLY A 58 25.48 13.02 -10.99
N PHE A 59 25.56 11.94 -10.20
CA PHE A 59 24.37 11.20 -9.77
C PHE A 59 23.41 12.11 -8.96
N SER A 60 22.16 12.18 -9.39
CA SER A 60 21.07 12.88 -8.71
C SER A 60 19.87 11.95 -8.59
N PHE A 61 19.24 11.94 -7.41
CA PHE A 61 18.06 11.15 -7.13
C PHE A 61 16.96 12.06 -6.60
N ASN A 62 15.87 12.19 -7.36
CA ASN A 62 14.68 12.95 -6.99
C ASN A 62 13.43 12.16 -7.41
N PRO A 63 12.94 11.22 -6.58
CA PRO A 63 11.86 10.29 -6.94
C PRO A 63 10.47 10.90 -6.67
N ILE A 64 10.33 12.21 -6.84
CA ILE A 64 9.09 12.91 -6.56
C ILE A 64 8.72 13.85 -7.70
N ASP A 65 7.43 13.93 -7.97
CA ASP A 65 6.80 14.87 -8.87
C ASP A 65 5.84 15.78 -8.10
N ASP A 66 5.70 17.03 -8.58
CA ASP A 66 4.73 17.99 -8.03
C ASP A 66 3.34 17.72 -8.62
N GLN A 67 2.35 17.66 -7.74
CA GLN A 67 0.95 17.43 -8.07
C GLN A 67 0.07 18.52 -7.46
N ARG A 68 -0.89 19.02 -8.23
CA ARG A 68 -1.95 19.93 -7.78
C ARG A 68 -3.30 19.23 -7.78
N LEU A 69 -4.09 19.45 -6.73
CA LEU A 69 -5.47 19.00 -6.64
C LEU A 69 -6.39 20.20 -6.38
N ILE A 70 -7.31 20.40 -7.32
CA ILE A 70 -8.37 21.40 -7.23
C ILE A 70 -9.69 20.65 -7.02
N VAL A 71 -10.36 20.95 -5.91
CA VAL A 71 -11.72 20.51 -5.66
C VAL A 71 -12.58 21.74 -5.49
N ASP A 72 -13.70 21.81 -6.22
CA ASP A 72 -14.74 22.79 -5.99
C ASP A 72 -16.12 22.16 -6.12
N LEU A 73 -16.64 21.71 -4.97
CA LEU A 73 -17.97 21.15 -4.80
C LEU A 73 -18.86 22.11 -4.00
N SER A 74 -18.61 23.41 -4.16
CA SER A 74 -19.39 24.48 -3.52
C SER A 74 -20.89 24.29 -3.76
N GLY A 75 -21.67 24.30 -2.68
CA GLY A 75 -23.13 24.13 -2.73
C GLY A 75 -23.61 22.67 -2.75
N SER A 76 -22.73 21.70 -3.00
CA SER A 76 -23.03 20.26 -2.93
C SER A 76 -22.57 19.63 -1.61
N LEU A 77 -21.55 20.22 -0.97
CA LEU A 77 -21.02 19.76 0.32
C LEU A 77 -21.44 20.67 1.48
N PRO A 78 -21.51 20.12 2.71
CA PRO A 78 -21.68 20.94 3.90
C PRO A 78 -20.48 21.87 4.13
N SER A 79 -20.63 22.83 5.05
CA SER A 79 -19.58 23.80 5.40
C SER A 79 -18.27 23.17 5.87
N ARG A 80 -18.33 21.95 6.40
CA ARG A 80 -17.17 21.21 6.94
C ARG A 80 -17.13 19.81 6.33
N ALA A 81 -16.04 19.53 5.64
CA ALA A 81 -15.68 18.22 5.13
C ALA A 81 -14.15 18.07 5.19
N HIS A 82 -13.66 16.84 5.07
CA HIS A 82 -12.23 16.56 5.04
C HIS A 82 -11.85 15.80 3.77
N LEU A 83 -10.71 16.13 3.18
CA LEU A 83 -10.18 15.49 1.98
C LEU A 83 -8.96 14.66 2.37
N SER A 84 -8.90 13.42 1.91
CA SER A 84 -7.72 12.58 1.99
C SER A 84 -7.31 12.07 0.61
N VAL A 85 -6.01 11.97 0.35
CA VAL A 85 -5.42 11.40 -0.88
C VAL A 85 -4.62 10.16 -0.50
N TYR A 86 -4.80 9.05 -1.23
CA TYR A 86 -4.16 7.76 -0.92
C TYR A 86 -3.36 7.22 -2.11
N SER A 87 -2.19 6.65 -1.83
CA SER A 87 -1.31 6.06 -2.85
C SER A 87 -1.57 4.58 -3.10
N SER A 88 -2.32 3.91 -2.24
CA SER A 88 -2.59 2.46 -2.34
C SER A 88 -4.06 2.17 -2.10
N PHE A 89 -4.66 1.43 -3.03
CA PHE A 89 -6.07 1.02 -2.97
C PHE A 89 -6.29 -0.23 -3.81
N SER A 90 -7.48 -0.83 -3.64
CA SER A 90 -8.00 -1.88 -4.53
C SER A 90 -9.42 -1.53 -4.95
N GLU A 91 -9.84 -2.04 -6.11
CA GLU A 91 -11.19 -1.82 -6.65
C GLU A 91 -12.08 -3.02 -6.33
N LYS A 92 -13.31 -2.75 -5.88
CA LYS A 92 -14.36 -3.76 -5.67
C LYS A 92 -15.13 -4.01 -6.97
N GLU A 93 -15.83 -5.14 -7.04
CA GLU A 93 -16.73 -5.46 -8.15
C GLU A 93 -17.84 -4.42 -8.37
N ASP A 94 -18.22 -3.67 -7.32
CA ASP A 94 -19.23 -2.60 -7.37
C ASP A 94 -18.66 -1.23 -7.78
N GLY A 95 -17.38 -1.16 -8.16
CA GLY A 95 -16.70 0.07 -8.60
C GLY A 95 -16.24 0.98 -7.46
N ARG A 96 -16.47 0.62 -6.19
CA ARG A 96 -15.90 1.35 -5.05
C ARG A 96 -14.45 1.00 -4.80
N TYR A 97 -13.74 1.88 -4.12
CA TYR A 97 -12.34 1.68 -3.77
C TYR A 97 -12.18 1.31 -2.28
N ILE A 98 -11.34 0.32 -1.99
CA ILE A 98 -10.84 0.03 -0.65
C ILE A 98 -9.45 0.66 -0.56
N VAL A 99 -9.34 1.78 0.13
CA VAL A 99 -8.06 2.45 0.36
C VAL A 99 -7.28 1.77 1.49
N ASP A 100 -5.96 1.74 1.37
CA ASP A 100 -5.08 1.50 2.52
C ASP A 100 -4.90 2.82 3.27
N TYR A 101 -5.51 2.93 4.45
CA TYR A 101 -5.42 4.16 5.26
C TYR A 101 -4.00 4.50 5.72
N GLY A 102 -3.07 3.54 5.72
CA GLY A 102 -1.65 3.78 5.99
C GLY A 102 -0.93 4.46 4.82
N SER A 103 -1.52 4.48 3.63
CA SER A 103 -0.97 5.07 2.40
C SER A 103 -1.39 6.52 2.15
N LYS A 104 -1.89 7.20 3.21
CA LYS A 104 -2.37 8.58 3.11
C LYS A 104 -1.21 9.54 2.81
N ILE A 105 -1.33 10.30 1.72
CA ILE A 105 -0.37 11.34 1.31
C ILE A 105 -0.81 12.70 1.88
N ILE A 106 -2.11 13.01 1.76
CA ILE A 106 -2.69 14.29 2.16
C ILE A 106 -3.88 14.08 3.07
N ASP A 107 -4.04 15.00 4.03
CA ASP A 107 -5.21 15.13 4.89
C ASP A 107 -5.48 16.61 5.16
N VAL A 108 -6.52 17.19 4.55
CA VAL A 108 -6.82 18.63 4.68
C VAL A 108 -8.32 18.89 4.81
N PRO A 109 -8.73 19.95 5.53
CA PRO A 109 -10.12 20.37 5.54
C PRO A 109 -10.50 21.00 4.19
N LEU A 110 -11.73 20.75 3.73
CA LEU A 110 -12.35 21.58 2.69
C LEU A 110 -12.99 22.81 3.35
N THR A 111 -12.85 23.96 2.71
CA THR A 111 -13.52 25.19 3.14
C THR A 111 -14.72 25.43 2.22
N ASN A 112 -15.94 25.30 2.74
CA ASN A 112 -17.18 25.44 1.96
C ASN A 112 -17.27 24.53 0.71
N GLY A 113 -16.67 23.34 0.78
CA GLY A 113 -16.66 22.39 -0.33
C GLY A 113 -15.52 22.58 -1.34
N SER A 114 -14.58 23.49 -1.08
CA SER A 114 -13.46 23.75 -1.98
C SER A 114 -12.09 23.62 -1.31
N VAL A 115 -11.10 23.25 -2.11
CA VAL A 115 -9.67 23.25 -1.77
C VAL A 115 -8.82 23.35 -3.05
N ASP A 116 -7.67 24.02 -2.95
CA ASP A 116 -6.65 24.12 -3.99
C ASP A 116 -5.29 23.93 -3.31
N ILE A 117 -4.66 22.78 -3.56
CA ILE A 117 -3.45 22.35 -2.87
C ILE A 117 -2.43 21.77 -3.84
N GLU A 118 -1.16 22.01 -3.52
CA GLU A 118 0.00 21.41 -4.18
C GLU A 118 0.72 20.47 -3.19
N PHE A 119 1.19 19.33 -3.69
CA PHE A 119 1.85 18.30 -2.90
C PHE A 119 2.78 17.45 -3.76
N ALA A 120 3.75 16.80 -3.13
CA ALA A 120 4.64 15.86 -3.81
C ALA A 120 4.04 14.45 -3.82
N ILE A 121 4.16 13.75 -4.94
CA ILE A 121 3.87 12.32 -5.09
C ILE A 121 5.12 11.58 -5.54
N ALA A 122 5.14 10.27 -5.33
CA ALA A 122 6.20 9.44 -5.90
C ALA A 122 6.07 9.42 -7.43
N ASP A 123 7.19 9.53 -8.15
CA ASP A 123 7.26 9.43 -9.62
C ASP A 123 6.79 8.07 -10.17
N SER A 124 6.76 7.06 -9.31
CA SER A 124 6.26 5.71 -9.58
C SER A 124 4.75 5.55 -9.31
N LEU A 125 4.08 6.57 -8.78
CA LEU A 125 2.65 6.55 -8.54
C LEU A 125 1.91 6.71 -9.88
N ASN A 126 1.04 5.75 -10.22
CA ASN A 126 0.29 5.78 -11.48
C ASN A 126 -1.18 6.16 -11.29
N GLU A 127 -1.75 5.81 -10.14
CA GLU A 127 -3.14 6.09 -9.81
C GLU A 127 -3.25 6.45 -8.33
N SER A 128 -4.25 7.26 -7.99
CA SER A 128 -4.56 7.63 -6.62
C SER A 128 -6.07 7.68 -6.42
N VAL A 129 -6.52 7.43 -5.20
CA VAL A 129 -7.91 7.66 -4.79
C VAL A 129 -7.94 8.84 -3.85
N VAL A 130 -8.86 9.76 -4.14
CA VAL A 130 -9.21 10.88 -3.27
C VAL A 130 -10.54 10.57 -2.61
N GLU A 131 -10.60 10.74 -1.29
CA GLU A 131 -11.81 10.62 -0.51
C GLU A 131 -12.21 11.95 0.10
N ILE A 132 -13.50 12.26 0.06
CA ILE A 132 -14.11 13.35 0.81
C ILE A 132 -14.99 12.76 1.91
N TRP A 133 -14.61 13.06 3.14
CA TRP A 133 -15.27 12.63 4.37
C TRP A 133 -16.21 13.72 4.89
N LEU A 134 -17.45 13.33 5.17
CA LEU A 134 -18.43 14.15 5.86
C LEU A 134 -18.50 13.75 7.34
N TYR A 135 -18.88 14.70 8.19
CA TYR A 135 -19.04 14.46 9.63
C TYR A 135 -20.42 13.89 10.00
N ASP A 136 -21.21 13.47 9.02
CA ASP A 136 -22.57 12.95 9.19
C ASP A 136 -22.64 11.42 9.34
N GLY A 137 -21.48 10.74 9.23
CA GLY A 137 -21.37 9.28 9.36
C GLY A 137 -21.69 8.51 8.08
N SER A 138 -21.87 9.17 6.95
CA SER A 138 -21.96 8.52 5.64
C SER A 138 -20.61 7.97 5.16
N ASP A 139 -20.66 7.03 4.22
CA ASP A 139 -19.47 6.58 3.50
C ASP A 139 -18.84 7.75 2.72
N PRO A 140 -17.50 7.81 2.58
CA PRO A 140 -16.85 8.89 1.87
C PRO A 140 -17.22 8.90 0.39
N GLN A 141 -17.27 10.09 -0.19
CA GLN A 141 -17.29 10.22 -1.64
C GLN A 141 -15.89 9.92 -2.16
N GLN A 142 -15.77 9.08 -3.19
CA GLN A 142 -14.48 8.64 -3.72
C GLN A 142 -14.33 9.01 -5.18
N LYS A 143 -13.12 9.39 -5.59
CA LYS A 143 -12.76 9.59 -7.00
C LYS A 143 -11.34 9.09 -7.25
N LYS A 144 -11.18 8.24 -8.27
CA LYS A 144 -9.87 7.82 -8.77
C LYS A 144 -9.32 8.85 -9.74
N PHE A 145 -8.04 9.13 -9.63
CA PHE A 145 -7.26 9.90 -10.58
C PHE A 145 -6.13 9.05 -11.16
N VAL A 146 -5.89 9.22 -12.45
CA VAL A 146 -4.67 8.73 -13.12
C VAL A 146 -3.62 9.82 -13.02
N VAL A 147 -2.37 9.45 -12.79
CA VAL A 147 -1.22 10.36 -12.74
C VAL A 147 -0.69 10.49 -14.17
N ASP A 148 -1.32 11.32 -15.00
CA ASP A 148 -0.93 11.58 -16.40
C ASP A 148 -0.54 13.04 -16.67
N GLY A 149 -0.38 13.83 -15.61
CA GLY A 149 0.01 15.23 -15.60
C GLY A 149 0.17 15.73 -14.17
N THR A 150 0.24 17.05 -13.99
CA THR A 150 0.49 17.68 -12.68
C THR A 150 -0.76 18.27 -12.03
N GLN A 151 -1.95 18.04 -12.59
CA GLN A 151 -3.19 18.62 -12.07
C GLN A 151 -4.37 17.65 -12.10
N TRP A 152 -5.08 17.60 -10.98
CA TRP A 152 -6.33 16.86 -10.79
C TRP A 152 -7.46 17.81 -10.44
N GLU A 153 -8.65 17.53 -10.98
CA GLU A 153 -9.83 18.38 -10.79
C GLU A 153 -11.07 17.57 -10.38
N TRP A 154 -11.83 18.09 -9.42
CA TRP A 154 -13.12 17.55 -9.00
C TRP A 154 -14.14 18.68 -8.79
N TYR A 155 -15.18 18.69 -9.63
CA TYR A 155 -16.34 19.58 -9.57
C TYR A 155 -17.65 18.79 -9.50
#